data_AF-A0A7S0RIR5-F1
#
_entry.id   AF-A0A7S0RIR5-F1
#
_cell.length_a   1.000
_cell.length_b   1.000
_cell.length_c   1.000
_cell.angle_alpha   90.00
_cell.angle_beta   90.00
_cell.angle_gamma   90.00
#
_symmetry.space_group_name_H-M   'P 1'
#
loop_
_entity.id
_entity.type
_entity.pdbx_description
1 polymer ?
#
loop_
_entity_poly.entity_id
_entity_poly.type
_entity_poly.pdbx_seq_one_letter_code
_entity_poly.pdbx_strand_id
1 'polypeptide(L)'
;CVSDITQSLLIESNFKIGALQGFESLTRIGSHLRIVDSTVDSLSSLDNLQIVGYRSLENSILNGHLRIINNGALRNLTGLGSLNQVYGTVSIADNTALETLEGLNLQYVKKLLEIDSNRVLTSLRGLESLTTLGTPGLRVTFNAELLHLHGLEQLTTIAGSMVLIGNPLLLDLE
;
A
#
# COMPACT_ATOMS: atom_id res chain seq x y z
N CYS A 1 11.40 22.17 4.36
CA CYS A 1 10.75 20.95 3.85
C CYS A 1 10.55 20.00 5.01
N VAL A 2 9.38 19.38 5.14
CA VAL A 2 9.11 18.42 6.22
C VAL A 2 9.77 17.10 5.84
N SER A 3 10.79 16.69 6.59
CA SER A 3 11.52 15.44 6.32
C SER A 3 11.01 14.25 7.12
N ASP A 4 10.26 14.51 8.18
CA ASP A 4 9.73 13.52 9.11
C ASP A 4 8.37 13.98 9.66
N ILE A 5 7.39 13.08 9.66
CA ILE A 5 6.13 13.24 10.39
C ILE A 5 6.14 12.20 11.50
N THR A 6 6.38 12.63 12.74
CA THR A 6 6.57 11.73 13.89
C THR A 6 5.30 10.97 14.29
N GLN A 7 4.14 11.40 13.81
CA GLN A 7 2.84 10.78 14.02
C GLN A 7 2.21 10.38 12.68
N SER A 8 0.97 10.78 12.40
CA SER A 8 0.26 10.36 11.20
C SER A 8 0.17 11.48 10.16
N LEU A 9 0.25 11.11 8.88
CA LEU A 9 -0.18 11.94 7.76
C LEU A 9 -1.55 11.44 7.30
N LEU A 10 -2.58 12.28 7.49
CA LEU A 10 -3.97 11.96 7.21
C LEU A 10 -4.50 12.90 6.13
N ILE A 11 -4.72 12.36 4.93
CA ILE A 11 -5.33 13.03 3.79
C ILE A 11 -6.66 12.34 3.54
N GLU A 12 -7.72 12.86 4.15
CA GLU A 12 -9.05 12.25 4.16
C GLU A 12 -10.10 13.24 3.66
N SER A 13 -10.97 12.84 2.72
CA SER A 13 -12.04 13.70 2.18
C SER A 13 -11.55 14.99 1.49
N ASN A 14 -10.38 14.95 0.86
CA ASN A 14 -9.76 16.11 0.19
C ASN A 14 -9.95 16.06 -1.33
N PHE A 15 -11.16 16.38 -1.80
CA PHE A 15 -11.54 16.28 -3.23
C PHE A 15 -10.99 17.39 -4.15
N LYS A 16 -10.13 18.26 -3.63
CA LYS A 16 -9.46 19.31 -4.42
C LYS A 16 -7.96 19.12 -4.54
N ILE A 17 -7.40 18.17 -3.78
CA ILE A 17 -5.97 17.87 -3.82
C ILE A 17 -5.78 16.76 -4.84
N GLY A 18 -5.18 17.10 -6.00
CA GLY A 18 -4.76 16.13 -7.01
C GLY A 18 -3.36 15.58 -6.74
N ALA A 19 -2.46 16.43 -6.26
CA ALA A 19 -1.07 16.07 -5.97
C ALA A 19 -0.68 16.46 -4.55
N LEU A 20 0.18 15.66 -3.93
CA LEU A 20 0.64 15.83 -2.55
C LEU A 20 1.90 16.72 -2.42
N GLN A 21 1.91 17.84 -3.15
CA GLN A 21 3.08 18.74 -3.20
C GLN A 21 3.52 19.19 -1.80
N GLY A 22 4.84 19.25 -1.58
CA GLY A 22 5.46 19.69 -0.32
C GLY A 22 6.01 18.56 0.56
N PHE A 23 5.79 17.31 0.18
CA PHE A 23 6.33 16.13 0.88
C PHE A 23 7.56 15.52 0.21
N GLU A 24 8.18 16.20 -0.75
CA GLU A 24 9.28 15.66 -1.57
C GLU A 24 10.52 15.31 -0.74
N SER A 25 10.67 15.86 0.47
CA SER A 25 11.77 15.52 1.40
C SER A 25 11.35 14.52 2.49
N LEU A 26 10.08 14.10 2.53
CA LEU A 26 9.54 13.25 3.57
C LEU A 26 10.12 11.85 3.45
N THR A 27 10.79 11.39 4.51
CA THR A 27 11.42 10.07 4.53
C THR A 27 10.73 9.09 5.47
N ARG A 28 10.00 9.59 6.47
CA ARG A 28 9.39 8.76 7.52
C ARG A 28 8.05 9.30 7.98
N ILE A 29 7.13 8.38 8.26
CA ILE A 29 5.87 8.63 8.97
C ILE A 29 5.82 7.70 10.17
N GLY A 30 5.64 8.26 11.36
CA GLY A 30 5.77 7.50 12.60
C GLY A 30 4.62 6.61 12.95
N SER A 31 3.41 7.02 12.63
CA SER A 31 2.20 6.21 12.79
C SER A 31 1.58 5.95 11.43
N HIS A 32 0.45 6.56 11.08
CA HIS A 32 -0.31 6.15 9.91
C HIS A 32 -0.08 7.07 8.71
N LEU A 33 -0.01 6.48 7.51
CA LEU A 33 -0.25 7.20 6.26
C LEU A 33 -1.64 6.80 5.77
N ARG A 34 -2.57 7.76 5.76
CA ARG A 34 -3.93 7.55 5.23
C ARG A 34 -4.16 8.54 4.08
N ILE A 35 -4.47 8.00 2.91
CA ILE A 35 -4.91 8.73 1.73
C ILE A 35 -6.26 8.11 1.36
N VAL A 36 -7.33 8.73 1.86
CA VAL A 36 -8.68 8.15 1.84
C VAL A 36 -9.67 9.16 1.28
N ASP A 37 -10.64 8.70 0.50
CA ASP A 37 -11.73 9.52 -0.04
C ASP A 37 -11.21 10.83 -0.67
N SER A 38 -10.20 10.74 -1.53
CA SER A 38 -9.53 11.92 -2.11
C SER A 38 -9.42 11.81 -3.62
N THR A 39 -9.12 12.93 -4.28
CA THR A 39 -8.93 13.01 -5.75
C THR A 39 -7.47 12.90 -6.15
N VAL A 40 -6.63 12.31 -5.29
CA VAL A 40 -5.20 12.18 -5.55
C VAL A 40 -5.00 11.29 -6.77
N ASP A 41 -4.31 11.81 -7.78
CA ASP A 41 -3.99 11.09 -9.01
C ASP A 41 -2.52 10.65 -9.06
N SER A 42 -1.67 11.23 -8.20
CA SER A 42 -0.25 10.94 -8.11
C SER A 42 0.28 10.97 -6.67
N LEU A 43 1.14 10.00 -6.36
CA LEU A 43 1.88 9.92 -5.09
C LEU A 43 3.34 10.36 -5.23
N SER A 44 3.77 10.90 -6.38
CA SER A 44 5.17 11.21 -6.68
C SER A 44 5.88 12.06 -5.63
N SER A 45 5.16 12.95 -4.94
CA SER A 45 5.75 13.73 -3.84
C SER A 45 6.20 12.88 -2.64
N LEU A 46 5.85 11.59 -2.59
CA LEU A 46 6.29 10.65 -1.55
C LEU A 46 7.49 9.80 -1.99
N ASP A 47 8.14 10.10 -3.13
CA ASP A 47 9.21 9.25 -3.72
C ASP A 47 10.37 8.93 -2.75
N ASN A 48 10.59 9.75 -1.72
CA ASN A 48 11.61 9.57 -0.70
C ASN A 48 11.12 8.90 0.59
N LEU A 49 9.83 8.58 0.70
CA LEU A 49 9.23 7.95 1.87
C LEU A 49 9.74 6.51 1.98
N GLN A 50 10.46 6.21 3.04
CA GLN A 50 11.10 4.91 3.25
C GLN A 50 10.33 4.02 4.22
N ILE A 51 9.65 4.62 5.21
CA ILE A 51 9.09 3.90 6.35
C ILE A 51 7.74 4.50 6.77
N VAL A 52 6.75 3.65 6.99
CA VAL A 52 5.50 3.96 7.70
C VAL A 52 5.37 3.07 8.93
N GLY A 53 5.26 3.71 10.09
CA GLY A 53 5.36 3.03 11.38
C GLY A 53 6.81 2.78 11.78
N TYR A 54 7.16 3.00 13.04
CA TYR A 54 8.45 2.57 13.59
C TYR A 54 8.36 2.30 15.10
N ARG A 55 9.38 1.65 15.66
CA ARG A 55 9.52 1.55 17.12
C ARG A 55 9.99 2.90 17.66
N SER A 56 9.14 3.58 18.43
CA SER A 56 9.57 4.80 19.10
C SER A 56 10.68 4.47 20.13
N LEU A 57 11.43 5.50 20.54
CA LEU A 57 12.46 5.38 21.58
C LEU A 57 11.87 4.91 22.93
N GLU A 58 10.57 5.08 23.14
CA GLU A 58 9.83 4.61 24.31
C GLU A 58 9.38 3.15 24.17
N ASN A 59 9.87 2.43 23.16
CA ASN A 59 9.55 1.03 22.85
C ASN A 59 8.06 0.76 22.58
N SER A 60 7.27 1.81 22.35
CA SER A 60 5.90 1.69 21.87
C SER A 60 5.92 1.39 20.37
N ILE A 61 5.31 0.27 19.98
CA ILE A 61 5.18 -0.11 18.57
C ILE A 61 4.10 0.79 17.95
N LEU A 62 4.52 1.82 17.22
CA LEU A 62 3.64 2.49 16.29
C LEU A 62 3.53 1.57 15.08
N ASN A 63 2.50 0.71 15.09
CA ASN A 63 2.31 -0.28 14.03
C ASN A 63 2.35 0.40 12.67
N GLY A 64 1.76 1.58 12.51
CA GLY A 64 1.82 2.33 11.26
C GLY A 64 1.16 1.63 10.09
N HIS A 65 -0.02 2.15 9.74
CA HIS A 65 -0.84 1.58 8.69
C HIS A 65 -0.67 2.45 7.46
N LEU A 66 -0.49 1.82 6.31
CA LEU A 66 -0.65 2.47 5.01
C LEU A 66 -2.06 2.16 4.52
N ARG A 67 -2.87 3.20 4.33
CA ARG A 67 -4.21 3.09 3.74
C ARG A 67 -4.30 3.99 2.53
N ILE A 68 -4.53 3.40 1.37
CA ILE A 68 -4.80 4.10 0.11
C ILE A 68 -6.18 3.60 -0.33
N ILE A 69 -7.22 4.35 0.03
CA ILE A 69 -8.59 3.86 -0.07
C ILE A 69 -9.46 4.87 -0.80
N ASN A 70 -10.29 4.41 -1.74
CA ASN A 70 -11.26 5.25 -2.44
C ASN A 70 -10.65 6.51 -3.10
N ASN A 71 -9.51 6.35 -3.78
CA ASN A 71 -8.91 7.38 -4.63
C ASN A 71 -9.24 7.08 -6.09
N GLY A 72 -10.41 7.51 -6.55
CA GLY A 72 -10.95 7.12 -7.86
C GLY A 72 -10.15 7.59 -9.09
N ALA A 73 -9.20 8.51 -8.92
CA ALA A 73 -8.32 8.98 -9.99
C ALA A 73 -6.94 8.31 -10.00
N LEU A 74 -6.58 7.58 -8.95
CA LEU A 74 -5.24 6.99 -8.79
C LEU A 74 -5.10 5.74 -9.67
N ARG A 75 -4.14 5.78 -10.60
CA ARG A 75 -3.93 4.71 -11.60
C ARG A 75 -2.80 3.74 -11.28
N ASN A 76 -1.82 4.19 -10.51
CA ASN A 76 -0.69 3.40 -10.02
C ASN A 76 -0.20 3.95 -8.67
N LEU A 77 0.85 3.37 -8.11
CA LEU A 77 1.44 3.76 -6.82
C LEU A 77 2.83 4.37 -6.97
N THR A 78 3.16 4.88 -8.17
CA THR A 78 4.40 5.62 -8.42
C THR A 78 4.46 6.81 -7.47
N GLY A 79 5.58 6.96 -6.76
CA GLY A 79 5.59 7.73 -5.51
C GLY A 79 6.04 6.94 -4.31
N LEU A 80 5.87 5.62 -4.30
CA LEU A 80 6.16 4.80 -3.11
C LEU A 80 7.38 3.88 -3.30
N GLY A 81 8.22 4.13 -4.31
CA GLY A 81 9.28 3.20 -4.72
C GLY A 81 10.41 3.07 -3.68
N SER A 82 10.55 4.05 -2.80
CA SER A 82 11.48 4.00 -1.67
C SER A 82 10.88 3.34 -0.43
N LEU A 83 9.56 3.14 -0.39
CA LEU A 83 8.86 2.59 0.77
C LEU A 83 9.11 1.10 0.84
N ASN A 84 10.09 0.71 1.65
CA ASN A 84 10.51 -0.67 1.81
C ASN A 84 9.81 -1.39 2.97
N GLN A 85 9.29 -0.63 3.94
CA GLN A 85 8.80 -1.22 5.19
C GLN A 85 7.55 -0.53 5.73
N VAL A 86 6.54 -1.35 6.03
CA VAL A 86 5.34 -0.96 6.77
C VAL A 86 5.19 -1.85 8.01
N TYR A 87 5.20 -1.23 9.18
CA TYR A 87 5.16 -1.97 10.47
C TYR A 87 3.77 -2.53 10.82
N GLY A 88 2.76 -2.22 10.01
CA GLY A 88 1.37 -2.50 10.29
C GLY A 88 0.70 -3.15 9.10
N THR A 89 -0.50 -2.65 8.80
CA THR A 89 -1.34 -3.12 7.70
C THR A 89 -1.13 -2.21 6.50
N VAL A 90 -0.97 -2.81 5.33
CA VAL A 90 -1.12 -2.13 4.04
C VAL A 90 -2.50 -2.48 3.51
N SER A 91 -3.35 -1.48 3.29
CA SER A 91 -4.68 -1.65 2.73
C SER A 91 -4.82 -0.73 1.50
N ILE A 92 -4.98 -1.34 0.34
CA ILE A 92 -5.18 -0.69 -0.94
C ILE A 92 -6.56 -1.15 -1.42
N ALA A 93 -7.55 -0.27 -1.24
CA ALA A 93 -8.94 -0.66 -1.44
C ALA A 93 -9.77 0.38 -2.19
N ASP A 94 -10.77 -0.07 -2.95
CA ASP A 94 -11.74 0.81 -3.63
C ASP A 94 -11.10 1.88 -4.55
N ASN A 95 -9.86 1.68 -5.02
CA ASN A 95 -9.24 2.59 -5.98
C ASN A 95 -9.65 2.16 -7.38
N THR A 96 -10.80 2.65 -7.80
CA THR A 96 -11.52 2.10 -8.95
C THR A 96 -10.84 2.25 -10.31
N ALA A 97 -9.85 3.14 -10.41
CA ALA A 97 -9.01 3.35 -11.60
C ALA A 97 -7.59 2.76 -11.47
N LEU A 98 -7.29 2.06 -10.36
CA LEU A 98 -5.96 1.51 -10.08
C LEU A 98 -5.70 0.27 -10.95
N GLU A 99 -4.85 0.43 -11.95
CA GLU A 99 -4.55 -0.59 -12.96
C GLU A 99 -3.37 -1.49 -12.55
N THR A 100 -2.49 -0.98 -11.70
CA THR A 100 -1.24 -1.65 -11.28
C THR A 100 -0.82 -1.20 -9.88
N LEU A 101 -0.06 -2.05 -9.17
CA LEU A 101 0.60 -1.68 -7.92
C LEU A 101 2.04 -1.15 -8.16
N GLU A 102 2.43 -0.99 -9.43
CA GLU A 102 3.72 -0.43 -9.82
C GLU A 102 4.01 0.87 -9.08
N GLY A 103 5.25 0.95 -8.57
CA GLY A 103 5.67 2.01 -7.67
C GLY A 103 5.71 1.59 -6.21
N LEU A 104 5.20 0.42 -5.83
CA LEU A 104 5.57 -0.22 -4.56
C LEU A 104 6.92 -0.94 -4.67
N ASN A 105 7.63 -1.02 -3.54
CA ASN A 105 8.86 -1.80 -3.40
C ASN A 105 8.96 -2.38 -1.97
N LEU A 106 7.83 -2.82 -1.44
CA LEU A 106 7.71 -3.30 -0.08
C LEU A 106 8.48 -4.60 0.07
N GLN A 107 9.49 -4.63 0.93
CA GLN A 107 10.20 -5.87 1.26
C GLN A 107 9.46 -6.66 2.34
N TYR A 108 8.80 -5.93 3.24
CA TYR A 108 8.17 -6.50 4.42
C TYR A 108 6.93 -5.73 4.87
N VAL A 109 5.85 -6.48 5.11
CA VAL A 109 4.64 -5.99 5.78
C VAL A 109 4.41 -6.82 7.04
N LYS A 110 4.46 -6.15 8.20
CA LYS A 110 4.41 -6.81 9.51
C LYS A 110 3.08 -7.46 9.85
N LYS A 111 1.98 -7.00 9.26
CA LYS A 111 0.65 -7.51 9.57
C LYS A 111 -0.07 -8.03 8.32
N LEU A 112 -1.13 -7.34 7.92
CA LEU A 112 -1.97 -7.69 6.78
C LEU A 112 -1.52 -6.89 5.57
N LEU A 113 -1.37 -7.55 4.43
CA LEU A 113 -1.49 -6.92 3.12
C LEU A 113 -2.90 -7.21 2.60
N GLU A 114 -3.69 -6.15 2.39
CA GLU A 114 -5.05 -6.21 1.89
C GLU A 114 -5.16 -5.45 0.56
N ILE A 115 -5.53 -6.18 -0.49
CA ILE A 115 -5.84 -5.65 -1.81
C ILE A 115 -7.31 -5.96 -2.08
N ASP A 116 -8.19 -4.96 -1.96
CA ASP A 116 -9.64 -5.17 -1.99
C ASP A 116 -10.35 -4.27 -3.00
N SER A 117 -11.28 -4.80 -3.78
CA SER A 117 -12.20 -3.99 -4.60
C SER A 117 -11.52 -3.02 -5.59
N ASN A 118 -10.29 -3.30 -6.04
CA ASN A 118 -9.62 -2.53 -7.10
C ASN A 118 -10.01 -3.12 -8.44
N ARG A 119 -11.23 -2.80 -8.89
CA ARG A 119 -11.93 -3.53 -9.95
C ARG A 119 -11.19 -3.67 -11.28
N VAL A 120 -10.30 -2.75 -11.66
CA VAL A 120 -9.55 -2.79 -12.93
C VAL A 120 -8.12 -3.32 -12.78
N LEU A 121 -7.71 -3.72 -11.56
CA LEU A 121 -6.39 -4.26 -11.28
C LEU A 121 -6.26 -5.65 -11.90
N THR A 122 -5.26 -5.85 -12.77
CA THR A 122 -5.10 -7.10 -13.53
C THR A 122 -4.03 -8.04 -12.98
N SER A 123 -3.08 -7.52 -12.19
CA SER A 123 -2.02 -8.28 -11.53
C SER A 123 -1.56 -7.58 -10.25
N LEU A 124 -0.69 -8.23 -9.47
CA LEU A 124 -0.09 -7.67 -8.26
C LEU A 124 1.33 -7.12 -8.50
N ARG A 125 1.69 -6.86 -9.77
CA ARG A 125 2.99 -6.27 -10.16
C ARG A 125 3.22 -4.96 -9.41
N GLY A 126 4.43 -4.76 -8.92
CA GLY A 126 4.81 -3.78 -7.91
C GLY A 126 5.10 -4.39 -6.53
N LEU A 127 4.79 -5.68 -6.31
CA LEU A 127 5.11 -6.38 -5.07
C LEU A 127 6.33 -7.31 -5.16
N GLU A 128 7.10 -7.23 -6.25
CA GLU A 128 8.15 -8.21 -6.61
C GLU A 128 9.25 -8.34 -5.53
N SER A 129 9.43 -7.32 -4.69
CA SER A 129 10.40 -7.32 -3.58
C SER A 129 9.85 -7.92 -2.29
N LEU A 130 8.56 -8.21 -2.20
CA LEU A 130 7.90 -8.65 -0.98
C LEU A 130 8.27 -10.11 -0.69
N THR A 131 8.99 -10.33 0.39
CA THR A 131 9.48 -11.67 0.75
C THR A 131 8.75 -12.31 1.92
N THR A 132 8.19 -11.50 2.82
CA THR A 132 7.54 -11.98 4.04
C THR A 132 6.32 -11.14 4.43
N LEU A 133 5.26 -11.82 4.82
CA LEU A 133 4.07 -11.26 5.46
C LEU A 133 3.91 -11.79 6.87
N GLY A 134 3.59 -10.89 7.80
CA GLY A 134 3.27 -11.26 9.18
C GLY A 134 1.85 -11.77 9.37
N THR A 135 1.30 -11.63 10.57
CA THR A 135 -0.08 -12.01 10.89
C THR A 135 -0.96 -10.74 10.93
N PRO A 136 -2.16 -10.75 10.32
CA PRO A 136 -2.93 -11.89 9.80
C PRO A 136 -2.56 -12.50 8.43
N GLY A 137 -1.65 -11.93 7.63
CA GLY A 137 -1.21 -12.53 6.36
C GLY A 137 -1.61 -11.73 5.10
N LEU A 138 -2.14 -12.41 4.10
CA LEU A 138 -2.51 -11.84 2.80
C LEU A 138 -4.03 -11.95 2.58
N ARG A 139 -4.65 -10.85 2.14
CA ARG A 139 -6.04 -10.84 1.68
C ARG A 139 -6.13 -10.15 0.33
N VAL A 140 -6.58 -10.87 -0.69
CA VAL A 140 -6.86 -10.34 -2.03
C VAL A 140 -8.30 -10.64 -2.35
N THR A 141 -9.17 -9.64 -2.29
CA THR A 141 -10.62 -9.85 -2.40
C THR A 141 -11.31 -8.88 -3.35
N PHE A 142 -12.32 -9.37 -4.06
CA PHE A 142 -13.18 -8.56 -4.93
C PHE A 142 -12.45 -7.75 -6.03
N ASN A 143 -11.30 -8.23 -6.54
CA ASN A 143 -10.62 -7.62 -7.68
C ASN A 143 -11.11 -8.31 -8.96
N ALA A 144 -12.15 -7.73 -9.57
CA ALA A 144 -12.91 -8.35 -10.66
C ALA A 144 -12.06 -8.75 -11.88
N GLU A 145 -11.11 -7.89 -12.25
CA GLU A 145 -10.25 -8.07 -13.44
C GLU A 145 -8.89 -8.73 -13.11
N LEU A 146 -8.66 -9.19 -11.88
CA LEU A 146 -7.39 -9.77 -11.48
C LEU A 146 -7.20 -11.14 -12.15
N LEU A 147 -6.19 -11.25 -13.01
CA LEU A 147 -5.91 -12.47 -13.79
C LEU A 147 -4.90 -13.39 -13.11
N HIS A 148 -3.88 -12.81 -12.47
CA HIS A 148 -2.74 -13.53 -11.90
C HIS A 148 -2.25 -12.88 -10.61
N LEU A 149 -1.51 -13.65 -9.81
CA LEU A 149 -0.80 -13.15 -8.62
C LEU A 149 0.64 -12.69 -8.92
N HIS A 150 0.99 -12.47 -10.19
CA HIS A 150 2.29 -11.94 -10.59
C HIS A 150 2.64 -10.68 -9.80
N GLY A 151 3.89 -10.61 -9.35
CA GLY A 151 4.35 -9.69 -8.32
C GLY A 151 4.63 -10.36 -6.98
N LEU A 152 4.10 -11.57 -6.71
CA LEU A 152 4.37 -12.32 -5.46
C LEU A 152 5.43 -13.41 -5.59
N GLU A 153 6.21 -13.44 -6.66
CA GLU A 153 7.15 -14.53 -6.97
C GLU A 153 8.26 -14.70 -5.93
N GLN A 154 8.59 -13.63 -5.19
CA GLN A 154 9.59 -13.65 -4.11
C GLN A 154 8.98 -13.89 -2.72
N LEU A 155 7.66 -13.98 -2.59
CA LEU A 155 6.99 -14.17 -1.31
C LEU A 155 7.17 -15.61 -0.83
N THR A 156 8.06 -15.80 0.15
CA THR A 156 8.40 -17.14 0.67
C THR A 156 7.67 -17.48 1.96
N THR A 157 7.22 -16.47 2.72
CA THR A 157 6.63 -16.69 4.05
C THR A 157 5.38 -15.84 4.24
N ILE A 158 4.27 -16.49 4.59
CA ILE A 158 3.07 -15.86 5.14
C ILE A 158 2.85 -16.46 6.53
N ALA A 159 3.12 -15.69 7.56
CA ALA A 159 2.98 -16.17 8.95
C ALA A 159 1.51 -16.37 9.37
N GLY A 160 0.58 -15.74 8.64
CA GLY A 160 -0.86 -15.87 8.82
C GLY A 160 -1.54 -16.65 7.69
N SER A 161 -2.75 -16.25 7.34
CA SER A 161 -3.55 -16.87 6.29
C SER A 161 -3.39 -16.16 4.95
N MET A 162 -3.49 -16.91 3.86
CA MET A 162 -3.77 -16.36 2.53
C MET A 162 -5.27 -16.49 2.27
N VAL A 163 -5.93 -15.38 1.95
CA VAL A 163 -7.38 -15.30 1.71
C VAL A 163 -7.62 -14.71 0.32
N LEU A 164 -8.20 -15.53 -0.56
CA LEU A 164 -8.58 -15.15 -1.93
C LEU A 164 -10.10 -15.35 -2.09
N ILE A 165 -10.87 -14.27 -2.22
CA ILE A 165 -12.34 -14.31 -2.28
C ILE A 165 -12.83 -13.34 -3.35
N GLY A 166 -13.66 -13.81 -4.27
CA GLY A 166 -14.32 -12.92 -5.24
C GLY A 166 -13.38 -12.32 -6.30
N ASN A 167 -12.35 -13.06 -6.73
CA ASN A 167 -11.51 -12.70 -7.89
C ASN A 167 -11.90 -13.65 -9.07
N PRO A 168 -12.98 -13.36 -9.82
CA PRO A 168 -13.61 -14.32 -10.73
C PRO A 168 -12.78 -14.64 -11.98
N LEU A 169 -11.83 -13.79 -12.36
CA LEU A 169 -10.95 -14.01 -13.51
C LEU A 169 -9.56 -14.55 -13.14
N LEU A 170 -9.32 -14.85 -11.86
CA LEU A 170 -8.03 -15.37 -11.41
C LEU A 170 -7.81 -16.77 -11.99
N LEU A 171 -6.79 -16.91 -12.83
CA LEU A 171 -6.55 -18.12 -13.63
C LEU A 171 -5.75 -19.18 -12.88
N ASP A 172 -4.83 -18.74 -12.03
CA ASP A 172 -3.85 -19.56 -11.35
C ASP A 172 -3.35 -18.87 -10.06
N LEU A 173 -2.51 -19.60 -9.32
CA LEU A 173 -1.80 -19.10 -8.14
C LEU A 173 -0.29 -18.98 -8.39
N GLU A 174 0.15 -19.11 -9.66
CA GLU A 174 1.56 -19.18 -10.09
C GLU A 174 1.79 -18.43 -11.41
#